data_AF-F3L663-F1
#
_entry.id   AF-F3L663-F1
#
_cell.length_a   1.000
_cell.length_b   1.000
_cell.length_c   1.000
_cell.angle_alpha   90.00
_cell.angle_beta   90.00
_cell.angle_gamma   90.00
#
_symmetry.space_group_name_H-M   'P 1'
#
loop_
_entity.id
_entity.type
_entity.pdbx_description
1 polymer ?
#
loop_
_entity_poly.entity_id
_entity_poly.type
_entity_poly.pdbx_seq_one_letter_code
_entity_poly.pdbx_strand_id
1 'polypeptide(L)'
;MAENLTLSAEWETALVLNDSNSDSPDGIQESEISLRLIYHTNTIVKPYLGFVWSRVYANEAKELRRQGDVTHDSSWIIGVTASF
;
A
#
# COMPACT_ATOMS: atom_id res chain seq x y z
N MET A 1 5.86 -31.35 5.03
CA MET A 1 5.76 -29.98 5.57
C MET A 1 5.04 -29.15 4.53
N ALA A 2 4.02 -28.38 4.90
CA ALA A 2 3.07 -27.81 3.94
C ALA A 2 3.68 -26.62 3.17
N GLU A 3 3.98 -26.81 1.88
CA GLU A 3 4.41 -25.78 0.92
C GLU A 3 3.24 -24.98 0.32
N ASN A 4 2.07 -24.98 0.97
CA ASN A 4 0.83 -24.43 0.41
C ASN A 4 0.60 -22.95 0.77
N LEU A 5 1.60 -22.26 1.32
CA LEU A 5 1.48 -20.88 1.80
C LEU A 5 2.65 -20.04 1.27
N THR A 6 2.33 -18.89 0.70
CA THR A 6 3.33 -17.91 0.26
C THR A 6 3.03 -16.57 0.90
N LEU A 7 4.05 -15.95 1.48
CA LEU A 7 4.00 -14.59 1.98
C LEU A 7 4.65 -13.67 0.95
N SER A 8 3.89 -12.70 0.44
CA SER A 8 4.38 -11.61 -0.41
C SER A 8 4.41 -10.32 0.40
N ALA A 9 5.48 -9.56 0.27
CA ALA A 9 5.59 -8.21 0.81
C ALA A 9 5.94 -7.26 -0.33
N GLU A 10 5.19 -6.18 -0.46
CA GLU A 10 5.37 -5.17 -1.49
C GLU A 10 5.44 -3.79 -0.83
N TRP A 11 6.27 -2.92 -1.38
CA TRP A 11 6.42 -1.54 -0.93
C TRP A 11 6.41 -0.63 -2.14
N GLU A 12 5.53 0.37 -2.11
CA GLU A 12 5.42 1.41 -3.11
C GLU A 12 5.62 2.79 -2.49
N THR A 13 6.21 3.71 -3.26
CA THR A 13 6.45 5.09 -2.84
C THR A 13 6.11 6.03 -3.99
N ALA A 14 5.27 7.02 -3.71
CA ALA A 14 4.97 8.10 -4.64
C ALA A 14 5.91 9.28 -4.38
N LEU A 15 6.68 9.66 -5.41
CA LEU A 15 7.58 10.80 -5.40
C LEU A 15 6.99 11.90 -6.27
N VAL A 16 6.90 13.11 -5.71
CA VAL A 16 6.60 14.30 -6.50
C VAL A 16 7.87 15.10 -6.65
N LEU A 17 8.27 15.27 -7.91
CA LEU A 17 9.31 16.19 -8.35
C LEU A 17 8.58 17.44 -8.84
N ASN A 18 8.76 18.53 -8.13
CA ASN A 18 8.14 19.79 -8.42
C ASN A 18 8.93 20.51 -9.51
N ASP A 19 8.22 21.01 -10.52
CA ASP A 19 8.82 21.98 -11.42
C ASP A 19 8.91 23.32 -10.70
N SER A 20 10.00 24.06 -10.95
CA SER A 20 10.52 25.26 -10.26
C SER A 20 9.58 26.44 -9.91
N ASN A 21 8.26 26.28 -10.03
CA ASN A 21 7.24 27.31 -9.84
C ASN A 21 6.14 26.96 -8.81
N SER A 22 6.25 25.87 -8.05
CA SER A 22 5.32 25.60 -6.94
C SER A 22 6.01 25.72 -5.58
N ASP A 23 5.30 26.27 -4.59
CA ASP A 23 5.77 26.41 -3.20
C ASP A 23 5.85 25.05 -2.45
N SER A 24 5.68 23.92 -3.15
CA SER A 24 5.77 22.60 -2.53
C SER A 24 7.21 22.05 -2.62
N PRO A 25 7.81 21.64 -1.49
CA PRO A 25 9.12 21.00 -1.52
C PRO A 25 9.05 19.63 -2.22
N ASP A 26 10.09 19.32 -3.00
CA ASP A 26 10.31 17.99 -3.56
C ASP A 26 10.36 16.94 -2.45
N GLY A 27 9.72 15.79 -2.68
CA GLY A 27 9.76 14.72 -1.68
C GLY A 27 8.80 13.57 -1.92
N ILE A 28 8.85 12.61 -0.98
CA ILE A 28 7.87 11.54 -0.89
C ILE A 28 6.55 12.18 -0.47
N GLN A 29 5.51 12.00 -1.30
CA GLN A 29 4.15 12.38 -0.94
C GLN A 29 3.46 11.26 -0.17
N GLU A 30 3.65 10.02 -0.60
CA GLU A 30 2.96 8.89 -0.03
C GLU A 30 3.85 7.64 -0.05
N SER A 31 3.73 6.81 0.98
CA SER A 31 4.31 5.47 0.99
C SER A 31 3.22 4.46 1.34
N GLU A 32 3.16 3.38 0.58
CA GLU A 32 2.28 2.24 0.85
C GLU A 32 3.10 0.96 1.04
N ILE A 33 2.81 0.22 2.10
CA ILE A 33 3.35 -1.11 2.33
C ILE A 33 2.19 -2.08 2.32
N SER A 34 2.33 -3.15 1.53
CA SER A 34 1.36 -4.23 1.49
C SER A 34 1.99 -5.56 1.85
N LEU A 35 1.25 -6.37 2.61
CA LEU A 35 1.61 -7.72 2.99
C LEU A 35 0.47 -8.65 2.58
N ARG A 36 0.78 -9.74 1.88
CA ARG A 36 -0.22 -10.68 1.40
C ARG A 36 0.16 -12.12 1.71
N LEU A 37 -0.70 -12.81 2.43
CA LEU A 37 -0.63 -14.24 2.67
C LEU A 37 -1.51 -14.98 1.68
N ILE A 38 -0.90 -15.76 0.80
CA ILE A 38 -1.57 -16.47 -0.29
C ILE A 38 -1.58 -17.96 0.03
N TYR A 39 -2.77 -18.57 -0.01
CA TYR A 39 -2.94 -20.01 0.15
C TYR A 39 -3.06 -20.69 -1.21
N HIS A 40 -2.19 -21.66 -1.45
CA HIS A 40 -2.16 -22.49 -2.65
C HIS A 40 -3.04 -23.72 -2.44
N THR A 41 -4.33 -23.60 -2.74
CA THR A 41 -5.26 -24.74 -2.73
C THR A 41 -5.23 -25.52 -4.05
N ASN A 42 -5.31 -24.83 -5.20
CA ASN A 42 -5.28 -25.37 -6.56
C ASN A 42 -4.61 -24.35 -7.51
N THR A 43 -3.99 -24.78 -8.62
CA THR A 43 -3.27 -23.88 -9.56
C THR A 43 -4.13 -22.74 -10.09
N ILE A 44 -5.45 -22.97 -10.23
CA ILE A 44 -6.38 -22.03 -10.87
C ILE A 44 -6.85 -20.91 -9.93
N VAL A 45 -7.06 -21.19 -8.63
CA VAL A 45 -7.59 -20.21 -7.68
C VAL A 45 -6.79 -20.24 -6.38
N LYS A 46 -6.30 -19.07 -5.98
CA LYS A 46 -5.43 -18.87 -4.82
C LYS A 46 -6.04 -17.79 -3.91
N PRO A 47 -6.79 -18.16 -2.85
CA PRO A 47 -7.30 -17.19 -1.89
C PRO A 47 -6.16 -16.53 -1.13
N TYR A 48 -6.35 -15.28 -0.74
CA TYR A 48 -5.38 -14.52 0.02
C TYR A 48 -6.01 -13.60 1.07
N LEU A 49 -5.23 -13.34 2.12
CA LEU A 49 -5.47 -12.30 3.12
C LEU A 49 -4.35 -11.27 2.99
N GLY A 50 -4.71 -10.00 2.92
CA GLY A 50 -3.80 -8.87 2.78
C GLY A 50 -3.94 -7.87 3.92
N PHE A 51 -2.85 -7.20 4.22
CA PHE A 51 -2.81 -6.01 5.05
C PHE A 51 -2.11 -4.91 4.26
N VAL A 52 -2.75 -3.75 4.14
CA VAL A 52 -2.19 -2.56 3.49
C VAL A 52 -2.07 -1.48 4.55
N TRP A 53 -0.93 -0.81 4.58
CA TRP A 53 -0.68 0.35 5.40
C TRP A 53 -0.12 1.45 4.54
N SER A 54 -0.77 2.61 4.55
CA SER A 54 -0.31 3.78 3.81
C SER A 54 -0.06 4.95 4.75
N ARG A 55 0.83 5.84 4.32
CA ARG A 55 1.14 7.06 5.04
C ARG A 55 1.39 8.19 4.05
N VAL A 56 0.70 9.30 4.29
CA VAL A 56 0.84 10.54 3.54
C VAL A 56 1.84 11.45 4.27
N TYR A 57 2.70 12.10 3.51
CA TYR A 57 3.76 13.00 3.93
C TYR A 57 3.62 14.38 3.28
N ALA A 58 4.58 15.27 3.53
CA ALA A 58 4.68 16.61 2.92
C ALA A 58 3.43 17.51 3.12
N ASN A 59 3.16 18.37 2.14
CA ASN A 59 2.10 19.39 2.20
C ASN A 59 0.69 18.77 2.27
N GLU A 60 0.47 17.60 1.65
CA GLU A 60 -0.80 16.88 1.76
C GLU A 60 -1.05 16.41 3.20
N ALA A 61 -0.02 15.92 3.90
CA ALA A 61 -0.15 15.58 5.32
C ALA A 61 -0.39 16.81 6.22
N LYS A 62 0.09 17.99 5.83
CA LYS A 62 -0.17 19.24 6.55
C LYS A 62 -1.60 19.72 6.34
N GLU A 63 -2.12 19.58 5.13
CA GLU A 63 -3.50 19.94 4.80
C GLU A 63 -4.49 18.95 5.42
N LEU A 64 -4.24 17.65 5.35
CA LEU A 64 -5.02 16.62 6.05
C LEU A 64 -5.06 16.89 7.56
N ARG A 65 -3.92 17.18 8.19
CA ARG A 65 -3.88 17.57 9.61
C ARG A 65 -4.65 18.84 9.90
N ARG A 66 -4.64 19.82 8.99
CA ARG A 66 -5.39 21.08 9.13
C ARG A 66 -6.91 20.84 9.06
N GLN A 67 -7.33 19.84 8.30
CA GLN A 67 -8.71 19.41 8.18
C GLN A 67 -9.15 18.43 9.30
N GLY A 68 -8.20 17.98 10.13
CA GLY A 68 -8.45 17.02 11.20
C GLY A 68 -8.41 15.56 10.76
N ASP A 69 -7.97 15.31 9.53
CA ASP A 69 -7.89 13.97 8.94
C ASP A 69 -6.60 13.24 9.34
N VAL A 70 -6.70 11.90 9.30
CA VAL A 70 -5.63 11.00 9.68
C VAL A 70 -4.61 10.91 8.54
N THR A 71 -3.32 11.05 8.85
CA THR A 71 -2.24 11.01 7.84
C THR A 71 -1.71 9.60 7.56
N HIS A 72 -2.36 8.58 8.10
CA HIS A 72 -2.04 7.18 7.88
C HIS A 72 -3.34 6.40 7.75
N ASP A 73 -3.35 5.37 6.91
CA ASP A 73 -4.46 4.46 6.77
C ASP A 73 -3.98 3.01 6.86
N SER A 74 -4.86 2.12 7.29
CA SER A 74 -4.59 0.69 7.35
C SER A 74 -5.83 -0.11 7.03
N SER A 75 -5.70 -1.08 6.14
CA SER A 75 -6.84 -1.87 5.65
C SER A 75 -6.50 -3.36 5.58
N TRP A 76 -7.48 -4.19 5.96
CA TRP A 76 -7.45 -5.63 5.74
C TRP A 76 -8.18 -5.96 4.44
N ILE A 77 -7.58 -6.81 3.61
CA ILE A 77 -8.13 -7.22 2.31
C ILE A 77 -8.29 -8.73 2.29
N ILE A 78 -9.43 -9.23 1.85
CA ILE A 78 -9.64 -10.66 1.58
C ILE A 78 -10.00 -10.80 0.10
N GLY A 79 -9.32 -11.69 -0.61
CA GLY A 79 -9.53 -11.84 -2.04
C GLY A 79 -9.09 -13.20 -2.58
N VAL A 80 -9.21 -13.34 -3.90
CA VAL A 80 -8.80 -14.52 -4.67
C VAL A 80 -8.04 -14.07 -5.90
N THR A 81 -6.86 -14.65 -6.13
CA THR A 81 -6.15 -14.56 -7.40
C THR A 81 -6.50 -15.78 -8.22
N ALA A 82 -6.88 -15.58 -9.49
CA ALA A 82 -7.11 -16.66 -10.43
C ALA A 82 -6.07 -16.62 -11.56
N SER A 83 -5.64 -17.79 -12.03
CA SER A 83 -4.74 -17.96 -13.17
C SER A 83 -5.43 -18.87 -14.19
N PHE A 84 -5.52 -18.41 -15.44
CA PHE A 84 -6.18 -19.10 -16.57
C PHE A 84 -5.21 -19.27 -17.73
#